data_AF-A0A3D3PQ47-F1
#
_entry.id   AF-A0A3D3PQ47-F1
#
_cell.length_a   1.000
_cell.length_b   1.000
_cell.length_c   1.000
_cell.angle_alpha   90.00
_cell.angle_beta   90.00
_cell.angle_gamma   90.00
#
_symmetry.space_group_name_H-M   'P 1'
#
loop_
_entity.id
_entity.type
_entity.pdbx_description
1 polymer ?
#
loop_
_entity_poly.entity_id
_entity_poly.type
_entity_poly.pdbx_seq_one_letter_code
_entity_poly.pdbx_strand_id
1 'polypeptide(L)' 'DAPRTQVETAAAPSPLTGDRLEWEHIQRVLAEHQGNISSSARALNMHRRTLQRKLGKKPAQR' A
#
# COMPACT_ATOMS: atom_id res chain seq x y z
N ASP A 1 20.96 -0.97 33.69
CA ASP A 1 20.75 -0.22 32.44
C ASP A 1 19.49 -0.75 31.78
N ALA A 2 18.45 0.07 31.71
CA ALA A 2 17.07 -0.37 31.43
C ALA A 2 16.82 -0.65 29.94
N PRO A 3 15.93 -1.61 29.60
CA PRO A 3 15.66 -2.01 28.22
C PRO A 3 14.91 -0.92 27.43
N ARG A 4 15.29 -0.77 26.15
CA ARG A 4 14.82 0.23 25.18
C ARG A 4 13.29 0.31 25.11
N THR A 5 12.75 1.47 25.47
CA THR A 5 11.35 1.84 25.20
C THR A 5 11.16 2.05 23.69
N GLN A 6 10.72 1.01 22.99
CA GLN A 6 10.07 1.19 21.69
C GLN A 6 8.63 1.61 21.98
N VAL A 7 8.41 2.91 21.89
CA VAL A 7 7.09 3.54 21.98
C VAL A 7 6.18 2.98 20.88
N GLU A 8 5.23 2.20 21.36
CA GLU A 8 3.96 1.89 20.74
C GLU A 8 3.26 3.18 20.27
N THR A 9 2.83 3.22 19.02
CA THR A 9 1.85 4.20 18.54
C THR A 9 0.80 3.44 17.76
N ALA A 10 -0.03 2.73 18.52
CA ALA A 10 -1.35 2.37 18.10
C ALA A 10 -2.21 3.65 17.99
N ALA A 11 -2.95 3.76 16.89
CA ALA A 11 -4.21 4.50 16.68
C ALA A 11 -4.19 5.37 15.43
N ALA A 12 -4.79 4.87 14.35
CA ALA A 12 -5.78 5.64 13.62
C ALA A 12 -6.77 4.70 12.90
N PRO A 13 -8.03 5.11 12.78
CA PRO A 13 -9.22 4.26 12.84
C PRO A 13 -9.57 3.65 11.48
N SER A 14 -10.25 2.50 11.46
CA SER A 14 -10.76 1.85 10.25
C SER A 14 -11.37 2.81 9.23
N PRO A 15 -10.95 2.68 7.95
CA PRO A 15 -11.87 2.71 6.83
C PRO A 15 -11.81 1.33 6.13
N LEU A 16 -12.83 0.54 6.43
CA LEU A 16 -13.53 -0.41 5.55
C LEU A 16 -12.66 -1.20 4.56
N THR A 17 -12.55 -2.52 4.78
CA THR A 17 -12.16 -3.65 3.90
C THR A 17 -11.72 -3.42 2.43
N GLY A 18 -12.25 -2.44 1.71
CA GLY A 18 -11.91 -2.11 0.32
C GLY A 18 -10.48 -1.59 0.10
N ASP A 19 -9.94 -0.73 0.97
CA ASP A 19 -8.60 -0.15 0.77
C ASP A 19 -7.48 -1.20 0.85
N ARG A 20 -7.65 -2.21 1.70
CA ARG A 20 -6.70 -3.33 1.82
C ARG A 20 -6.77 -4.27 0.61
N LEU A 21 -7.98 -4.59 0.16
CA LEU A 21 -8.18 -5.43 -1.03
C LEU A 21 -7.60 -4.76 -2.28
N GLU A 22 -7.78 -3.44 -2.41
CA GLU A 22 -7.20 -2.67 -3.51
C GLU A 22 -5.66 -2.72 -3.46
N TRP A 23 -5.07 -2.62 -2.27
CA TRP A 23 -3.62 -2.73 -2.13
C TRP A 23 -3.10 -4.13 -2.49
N GLU A 24 -3.73 -5.20 -2.00
CA GLU A 24 -3.35 -6.56 -2.38
C GLU A 24 -3.47 -6.80 -3.89
N HIS A 25 -4.52 -6.26 -4.51
CA HIS A 25 -4.70 -6.31 -5.96
C HIS A 25 -3.59 -5.55 -6.70
N ILE A 26 -3.25 -4.34 -6.25
CA ILE A 26 -2.13 -3.56 -6.78
C ILE A 26 -0.80 -4.33 -6.67
N GLN A 27 -0.53 -5.01 -5.55
CA GLN A 27 0.68 -5.82 -5.40
C GLN A 27 0.75 -6.99 -6.35
N ARG A 28 -0.36 -7.71 -6.50
CA ARG A 28 -0.43 -8.83 -7.41
C ARG A 28 -0.12 -8.40 -8.85
N VAL A 29 -0.77 -7.32 -9.31
CA VAL A 29 -0.57 -6.80 -10.66
C VAL A 29 0.85 -6.22 -10.83
N LEU A 30 1.40 -5.56 -9.81
CA LEU A 30 2.80 -5.11 -9.86
C LEU A 30 3.79 -6.27 -9.99
N ALA A 31 3.56 -7.38 -9.28
CA ALA A 31 4.40 -8.58 -9.40
C ALA A 31 4.29 -9.19 -10.81
N GLU A 32 3.09 -9.29 -11.35
CA GLU A 32 2.84 -9.77 -12.72
C GLU A 32 3.57 -8.92 -13.78
N HIS A 33 3.60 -7.60 -13.60
CA HIS A 33 4.29 -6.66 -14.50
C HIS A 33 5.73 -6.32 -14.09
N GLN A 34 6.38 -7.15 -13.26
CA GLN A 34 7.78 -6.99 -12.83
C GLN A 34 8.10 -5.59 -12.27
N GLY A 35 7.18 -5.01 -11.50
CA GLY A 35 7.33 -3.69 -10.88
C GLY A 35 7.03 -2.51 -11.82
N ASN A 36 6.56 -2.75 -13.05
CA ASN A 36 6.23 -1.66 -13.97
C ASN A 36 4.92 -0.96 -13.57
N ILE A 37 5.05 0.19 -12.90
CA ILE A 37 3.94 1.02 -12.41
C ILE A 37 3.00 1.46 -13.55
N SER A 38 3.54 1.82 -14.72
CA SER A 38 2.71 2.31 -15.83
C SER A 38 1.85 1.20 -16.44
N SER A 39 2.41 0.00 -16.60
CA SER A 39 1.66 -1.15 -17.09
C SER A 39 0.63 -1.65 -16.06
N SER A 40 1.01 -1.68 -14.78
CA SER A 40 0.12 -2.06 -13.70
C SER A 40 -1.07 -1.09 -13.59
N ALA A 41 -0.83 0.22 -13.73
CA ALA A 41 -1.90 1.22 -13.69
C ALA A 41 -2.89 1.04 -14.83
N ARG A 42 -2.41 0.70 -16.05
CA ARG A 42 -3.28 0.37 -17.19
C ARG A 42 -4.11 -0.90 -16.93
N ALA A 43 -3.50 -1.95 -16.37
CA ALA A 43 -4.20 -3.19 -16.04
C ALA A 43 -5.27 -2.99 -14.95
N LEU A 44 -5.01 -2.10 -13.99
CA LEU A 44 -5.93 -1.69 -12.92
C LEU A 44 -6.95 -0.63 -13.37
N ASN A 45 -6.97 -0.26 -14.65
CA ASN A 45 -7.80 0.78 -15.24
C ASN A 45 -7.75 2.13 -14.46
N MET A 46 -6.56 2.50 -13.98
CA MET A 46 -6.35 3.74 -13.22
C MET A 46 -5.15 4.53 -13.73
N HIS A 47 -5.07 5.80 -13.33
CA HIS A 47 -3.93 6.65 -13.68
C HIS A 47 -2.67 6.25 -12.90
N ARG A 48 -1.51 6.22 -13.58
CA ARG A 48 -0.19 5.98 -12.95
C ARG A 48 0.05 6.87 -11.74
N ARG A 49 -0.33 8.16 -11.80
CA ARG A 49 -0.19 9.11 -10.69
C ARG A 49 -1.03 8.73 -9.46
N THR A 50 -2.20 8.12 -9.68
CA THR A 50 -3.04 7.58 -8.60
C THR A 50 -2.41 6.33 -8.00
N LEU A 51 -1.94 5.40 -8.83
CA LEU A 51 -1.22 4.21 -8.37
C LEU A 51 0.00 4.58 -7.52
N GLN A 52 0.81 5.53 -8.00
CA GLN A 52 2.00 6.02 -7.30
C GLN A 52 1.65 6.69 -5.95
N ARG A 53 0.52 7.42 -5.89
CA ARG A 53 0.03 8.01 -4.63
C ARG A 53 -0.43 6.93 -3.63
N LYS A 54 -1.11 5.89 -4.12
CA LYS A 54 -1.51 4.73 -3.30
C LYS A 54 -0.30 3.93 -2.81
N LEU A 55 0.74 3.78 -3.63
CA LEU A 55 2.01 3.18 -3.22
C LEU A 55 2.79 4.02 -2.20
N GLY A 56 2.77 5.36 -2.35
CA GLY A 56 3.41 6.29 -1.42
C GLY A 56 2.74 6.33 -0.06
N LYS A 57 1.40 6.20 -0.04
CA LYS A 57 0.64 5.85 1.17
C LYS A 57 0.70 4.33 1.38
N LYS A 58 1.91 3.78 1.54
CA LYS A 58 2.08 2.37 1.91
C LYS A 58 1.21 2.16 3.15
N PRO A 59 0.27 1.18 3.18
CA PRO A 59 -0.39 0.87 4.42
C PRO A 59 0.73 0.48 5.37
N ALA A 60 0.86 1.26 6.45
CA ALA A 60 1.94 1.11 7.38
C ALA A 60 1.92 -0.35 7.86
N GLN A 61 2.92 -1.14 7.45
CA GLN A 61 3.20 -2.42 8.10
C GLN A 61 3.88 -2.07 9.42
N ARG A 62 3.11 -1.64 10.41
CA ARG A 62 3.48 -1.70 11.83
C ARG A 62 2.20 -1.89 12.61
#